data_AF-A0A0Q8FAP6-F1
#
_entry.id   AF-A0A0Q8FAP6-F1
#
_cell.length_a   1.000
_cell.length_b   1.000
_cell.length_c   1.000
_cell.angle_alpha   90.00
_cell.angle_beta   90.00
_cell.angle_gamma   90.00
#
_symmetry.space_group_name_H-M   'P 1'
#
loop_
_entity.id
_entity.type
_entity.pdbx_description
1 polymer ?
#
loop_
_entity_poly.entity_id
_entity_poly.type
_entity_poly.pdbx_seq_one_letter_code
_entity_poly.pdbx_strand_id
1 'polypeptide(L)'
;MHASPCPCCDHARSLRAHLAADDIDAAIAAGLMAFQPCVCAGDDAVPVMQAQQRLRMAWDARARYRQRQIRLARRAAERDARRLKVAEVTGATEVPRPALPTGAAAILARAKAKAAERMKR
;
A
#
# COMPACT_ATOMS: atom_id res chain seq x y z
N MET A 1 7.57 -49.11 -9.70
CA MET A 1 7.52 -49.00 -8.23
C MET A 1 6.40 -48.03 -7.89
N HIS A 2 5.18 -48.54 -7.66
CA HIS A 2 4.07 -47.68 -7.23
C HIS A 2 4.26 -47.45 -5.73
N ALA A 3 4.52 -46.19 -5.37
CA ALA A 3 4.66 -45.76 -4.00
C ALA A 3 3.34 -46.03 -3.27
N SER A 4 3.40 -46.65 -2.10
CA SER A 4 2.29 -46.69 -1.16
C SER A 4 1.68 -45.28 -1.01
N PRO A 5 0.36 -45.15 -0.84
CA PRO A 5 -0.27 -43.84 -0.67
C PRO A 5 0.31 -43.17 0.57
N CYS A 6 1.19 -42.19 0.35
CA CYS A 6 1.68 -41.35 1.42
C CYS A 6 0.63 -40.26 1.67
N PRO A 7 0.10 -40.14 2.90
CA PRO A 7 -0.91 -39.12 3.22
C PRO A 7 -0.49 -37.69 2.86
N CYS A 8 0.82 -37.39 2.91
CA CYS A 8 1.34 -36.10 2.49
C CYS A 8 1.17 -35.85 0.98
N CYS A 9 1.39 -36.86 0.13
CA CYS A 9 1.20 -36.74 -1.31
C CYS A 9 -0.28 -36.56 -1.67
N ASP A 10 -1.18 -37.28 -0.98
CA ASP A 10 -2.62 -37.12 -1.17
C ASP A 10 -3.08 -35.73 -0.73
N HIS A 11 -2.54 -35.22 0.38
CA HIS A 11 -2.81 -33.88 0.85
C HIS A 11 -2.30 -32.82 -0.13
N ALA A 12 -1.09 -32.97 -0.68
CA ALA A 12 -0.56 -32.10 -1.72
C ALA A 12 -1.45 -32.07 -2.96
N ARG A 13 -2.00 -33.22 -3.37
CA ARG A 13 -2.93 -33.33 -4.50
C ARG A 13 -4.25 -32.62 -4.22
N SER A 14 -4.81 -32.78 -3.03
CA SER A 14 -6.03 -32.07 -2.60
C SER A 14 -5.81 -30.55 -2.61
N LEU A 15 -4.69 -30.07 -2.07
CA LEU A 15 -4.36 -28.65 -2.07
C LEU A 15 -4.19 -28.12 -3.49
N ARG A 16 -3.52 -28.86 -4.38
CA ARG A 16 -3.42 -28.48 -5.80
C ARG A 16 -4.77 -28.40 -6.48
N ALA A 17 -5.71 -29.29 -6.17
CA ALA A 17 -7.05 -29.25 -6.76
C ALA A 17 -7.78 -27.94 -6.38
N HIS A 18 -7.71 -27.52 -5.12
CA HIS A 18 -8.26 -26.22 -4.70
C HIS A 18 -7.55 -25.05 -5.39
N LEU A 19 -6.22 -25.08 -5.47
CA LEU A 19 -5.44 -24.03 -6.15
C LEU A 19 -5.74 -23.95 -7.66
N ALA A 20 -5.95 -25.10 -8.32
CA ALA A 20 -6.31 -25.15 -9.74
C ALA A 20 -7.74 -24.63 -9.99
N ALA A 21 -8.63 -24.77 -9.01
CA ALA A 21 -9.97 -24.20 -9.03
C ALA A 21 -10.01 -22.71 -8.59
N ASP A 22 -8.85 -22.10 -8.30
CA ASP A 22 -8.70 -20.76 -7.72
C ASP A 22 -9.43 -20.56 -6.37
N ASP A 23 -9.74 -21.66 -5.69
CA ASP A 23 -10.38 -21.67 -4.38
C ASP A 23 -9.32 -21.59 -3.27
N ILE A 24 -8.72 -20.42 -3.16
CA ILE A 24 -7.63 -20.15 -2.20
C ILE A 24 -8.13 -20.26 -0.76
N ASP A 25 -9.39 -19.90 -0.49
CA ASP A 25 -9.97 -19.97 0.85
C ASP A 25 -10.14 -21.42 1.31
N ALA A 26 -10.66 -22.30 0.45
CA ALA A 26 -10.72 -23.73 0.76
C ALA A 26 -9.32 -24.34 0.92
N ALA A 27 -8.35 -23.92 0.10
CA ALA A 27 -6.96 -24.36 0.26
C ALA A 27 -6.39 -23.94 1.63
N ILE A 28 -6.62 -22.69 2.06
CA ILE A 28 -6.19 -22.19 3.37
C ILE A 28 -6.87 -22.96 4.50
N ALA A 29 -8.19 -23.19 4.40
CA ALA A 29 -8.95 -23.97 5.38
C ALA A 29 -8.47 -25.42 5.46
N ALA A 30 -8.06 -26.00 4.33
CA ALA A 30 -7.44 -27.32 4.26
C ALA A 30 -6.00 -27.36 4.82
N GLY A 31 -5.43 -26.22 5.24
CA GLY A 31 -4.10 -26.18 5.85
C GLY A 31 -2.96 -25.83 4.89
N LEU A 32 -3.23 -25.18 3.75
CA LEU A 32 -2.23 -24.75 2.77
C LEU A 32 -0.99 -24.12 3.42
N MET A 33 -1.16 -23.25 4.42
CA MET A 33 -0.04 -22.53 5.04
C MET A 33 0.80 -23.38 5.99
N ALA A 34 0.24 -24.47 6.53
CA ALA A 34 0.91 -25.40 7.43
C ALA A 34 1.47 -26.63 6.69
N PHE A 35 1.11 -26.82 5.42
CA PHE A 35 1.59 -27.92 4.59
C PHE A 35 3.13 -27.98 4.54
N GLN A 36 3.68 -29.15 4.84
CA GLN A 36 5.09 -29.47 4.64
C GLN A 36 5.22 -30.63 3.65
N PRO A 37 6.04 -30.49 2.59
CA PRO A 37 6.22 -31.54 1.60
C PRO A 37 7.04 -32.70 2.16
N CYS A 38 6.63 -33.93 1.87
CA CYS A 38 7.48 -35.11 2.07
C CYS A 38 8.48 -35.25 0.93
N VAL A 39 9.56 -35.99 1.17
CA VAL A 39 10.54 -36.39 0.14
C VAL A 39 9.90 -37.12 -1.05
N CYS A 40 8.75 -37.77 -0.81
CA CYS A 40 7.97 -38.51 -1.79
C CYS A 40 7.06 -37.66 -2.68
N ALA A 41 6.82 -36.39 -2.34
CA ALA A 41 5.87 -35.55 -3.06
C ALA A 41 6.40 -35.13 -4.44
N GLY A 42 7.73 -35.12 -4.63
CA GLY A 42 8.37 -34.72 -5.88
C GLY A 42 7.83 -33.37 -6.38
N ASP A 43 7.58 -33.29 -7.67
CA ASP A 43 7.13 -32.06 -8.32
C ASP A 43 5.67 -31.68 -7.98
N ASP A 44 4.89 -32.60 -7.42
CA ASP A 44 3.49 -32.33 -7.04
C ASP A 44 3.38 -31.30 -5.92
N ALA A 45 4.42 -31.13 -5.09
CA ALA A 45 4.45 -30.11 -4.04
C ALA A 45 4.81 -28.71 -4.56
N VAL A 46 5.42 -28.60 -5.75
CA VAL A 46 5.96 -27.33 -6.26
C VAL A 46 4.89 -26.24 -6.40
N PRO A 47 3.71 -26.49 -7.00
CA PRO A 47 2.66 -25.48 -7.09
C PRO A 47 2.14 -25.03 -5.71
N VAL A 48 2.07 -25.96 -4.76
CA VAL A 48 1.62 -25.69 -3.38
C VAL A 48 2.61 -24.77 -2.67
N MET A 49 3.91 -25.06 -2.78
CA MET A 49 4.97 -24.24 -2.20
C MET A 49 5.04 -22.85 -2.84
N GLN A 50 4.84 -22.75 -4.16
CA GLN A 50 4.77 -21.45 -4.85
C GLN A 50 3.57 -20.63 -4.36
N ALA A 51 2.40 -21.25 -4.16
CA ALA A 51 1.22 -20.59 -3.61
C ALA A 51 1.48 -20.09 -2.18
N GLN A 52 2.07 -20.92 -1.31
CA GLN A 52 2.49 -20.50 0.03
C GLN A 52 3.40 -19.27 -0.02
N GLN A 53 4.41 -19.29 -0.90
CA GLN A 53 5.36 -18.17 -1.02
C GLN A 53 4.67 -16.89 -1.48
N ARG A 54 3.77 -16.97 -2.47
CA ARG A 54 2.97 -15.82 -2.95
C ARG A 54 2.11 -15.23 -1.83
N LEU A 55 1.44 -16.08 -1.05
CA LEU A 55 0.61 -15.64 0.08
C LEU A 55 1.44 -14.94 1.16
N ARG A 56 2.60 -15.50 1.54
CA ARG A 56 3.53 -14.87 2.50
C ARG A 56 3.94 -13.47 2.03
N MET A 57 4.36 -13.35 0.77
CA MET A 57 4.73 -12.06 0.18
C MET A 57 3.56 -11.05 0.19
N ALA A 58 2.35 -11.50 -0.11
CA ALA A 58 1.15 -10.66 -0.09
C ALA A 58 0.83 -10.17 1.32
N TRP A 59 0.95 -11.04 2.33
CA TRP A 59 0.75 -10.66 3.73
C TRP A 59 1.79 -9.67 4.23
N ASP A 60 3.07 -9.88 3.88
CA ASP A 60 4.14 -8.94 4.22
C ASP A 60 3.91 -7.57 3.57
N ALA A 61 3.50 -7.56 2.30
CA ALA A 61 3.15 -6.32 1.60
C ALA A 61 1.99 -5.59 2.29
N ARG A 62 0.94 -6.32 2.69
CA ARG A 62 -0.20 -5.78 3.43
C ARG A 62 0.24 -5.23 4.80
N ALA A 63 1.12 -5.93 5.51
CA ALA A 63 1.65 -5.48 6.78
C ALA A 63 2.43 -4.16 6.63
N ARG A 64 3.34 -4.07 5.65
CA ARG A 64 4.09 -2.84 5.34
C ARG A 64 3.16 -1.68 4.98
N TYR A 65 2.13 -1.95 4.18
CA TYR A 65 1.13 -0.94 3.82
C TYR A 65 0.41 -0.41 5.08
N ARG A 66 -0.08 -1.29 5.94
CA ARG A 66 -0.75 -0.90 7.21
C ARG A 66 0.16 -0.08 8.10
N GLN A 67 1.42 -0.50 8.27
CA GLN A 67 2.41 0.25 9.04
C GLN A 67 2.65 1.66 8.46
N ARG A 68 2.73 1.79 7.13
CA ARG A 68 2.84 3.08 6.47
C ARG A 68 1.61 3.95 6.73
N GLN A 69 0.41 3.39 6.66
CA GLN A 69 -0.83 4.12 6.94
C GLN A 69 -0.87 4.64 8.38
N ILE A 70 -0.48 3.83 9.36
CA ILE A 70 -0.39 4.26 10.77
C ILE A 70 0.57 5.46 10.91
N ARG A 71 1.76 5.39 10.28
CA ARG A 71 2.72 6.50 10.32
C ARG A 71 2.19 7.78 9.68
N LEU A 72 1.51 7.66 8.54
CA LEU A 72 0.91 8.81 7.85
C LEU A 72 -0.23 9.42 8.67
N ALA A 73 -1.10 8.61 9.25
CA ALA A 73 -2.17 9.06 10.13
C ALA A 73 -1.63 9.83 11.34
N ARG A 74 -0.56 9.32 11.97
CA ARG A 74 0.13 10.03 13.06
C ARG A 74 0.66 11.39 12.63
N ARG A 75 1.31 11.47 11.46
CA ARG A 75 1.83 12.73 10.92
C ARG A 75 0.72 13.72 10.57
N ALA A 76 -0.39 13.24 10.02
CA ALA A 76 -1.56 14.07 9.74
C ALA A 76 -2.13 14.65 11.03
N ALA A 77 -2.37 13.82 12.04
CA ALA A 77 -2.85 14.25 13.35
C ALA A 77 -1.91 15.28 14.01
N GLU A 78 -0.59 15.08 13.93
CA GLU A 78 0.36 16.07 14.46
C GLU A 78 0.28 17.40 13.72
N ARG A 79 0.17 17.39 12.39
CA ARG A 79 0.04 18.61 11.59
C ARG A 79 -1.25 19.35 11.90
N ASP A 80 -2.35 18.64 12.06
CA ASP A 80 -3.63 19.24 12.40
C ASP A 80 -3.62 19.80 13.83
N ALA A 81 -3.03 19.10 14.80
CA ALA A 81 -2.79 19.64 16.13
C ALA A 81 -1.92 20.90 16.12
N ARG A 82 -0.86 20.94 15.30
CA ARG A 82 -0.05 22.16 15.10
C ARG A 82 -0.86 23.30 14.50
N ARG A 83 -1.73 23.03 13.52
CA ARG A 83 -2.61 24.05 12.91
C ARG A 83 -3.60 24.62 13.94
N LEU A 84 -4.21 23.77 14.75
CA LEU A 84 -5.11 24.20 15.84
C LEU A 84 -4.38 25.05 16.86
N LYS A 85 -3.18 24.63 17.31
CA LYS A 85 -2.33 25.43 18.22
C LYS A 85 -1.95 26.79 17.62
N VAL A 86 -1.60 26.84 16.33
CA VAL A 86 -1.31 28.13 15.67
C VAL A 86 -2.56 28.99 15.62
N ALA A 87 -3.73 28.45 15.27
CA ALA A 87 -4.98 29.19 15.23
C ALA A 87 -5.37 29.75 16.62
N GLU A 88 -5.13 29.00 17.69
CA GLU A 88 -5.32 29.43 19.08
C GLU A 88 -4.35 30.57 19.46
N VAL A 89 -3.07 30.45 19.12
CA VAL A 89 -2.04 31.47 19.43
C VAL A 89 -2.23 32.75 18.60
N THR A 90 -2.62 32.65 17.33
CA THR A 90 -2.91 33.82 16.48
C THR A 90 -4.32 34.38 16.70
N GLY A 91 -5.11 33.74 17.57
CA GLY A 91 -6.40 34.22 18.06
C GLY A 91 -7.31 34.80 16.99
N ALA A 92 -7.47 34.15 15.83
CA ALA A 92 -8.35 34.56 14.73
C ALA A 92 -8.52 36.08 14.51
N THR A 93 -7.48 36.86 14.78
CA THR A 93 -7.42 38.27 14.45
C THR A 93 -6.76 38.29 13.09
N GLU A 94 -7.44 38.93 12.14
CA GLU A 94 -6.97 39.14 10.79
C GLU A 94 -5.66 39.93 10.89
N VAL A 95 -4.53 39.22 11.00
CA VAL A 95 -3.20 39.84 10.99
C VAL A 95 -3.15 40.60 9.69
N PRO A 96 -3.01 41.95 9.71
CA PRO A 96 -3.04 42.74 8.49
C PRO A 96 -1.96 42.19 7.59
N ARG A 97 -2.35 41.63 6.43
CA ARG A 97 -1.38 41.20 5.43
C ARG A 97 -0.51 42.42 5.14
N PRO A 98 0.82 42.32 5.31
CA PRO A 98 1.68 43.47 5.06
C PRO A 98 1.38 43.97 3.66
N ALA A 99 1.01 45.24 3.57
CA ALA A 99 0.64 45.85 2.30
C ALA A 99 1.80 45.62 1.33
N LEU A 100 1.46 45.19 0.11
CA LEU A 100 2.45 45.04 -0.95
C LEU A 100 3.20 46.38 -1.09
N PRO A 101 4.55 46.37 -1.13
CA PRO A 101 5.29 47.59 -1.36
C PRO A 101 4.83 48.21 -2.67
N THR A 102 4.64 49.52 -2.70
CA THR A 102 4.01 50.27 -3.81
C THR A 102 4.61 49.95 -5.18
N GLY A 103 5.92 49.67 -5.25
CA GLY A 103 6.61 49.26 -6.48
C GLY A 103 6.26 47.86 -7.01
N ALA A 104 5.79 46.93 -6.17
CA ALA A 104 5.49 45.55 -6.57
C ALA A 104 4.26 45.47 -7.48
N ALA A 105 3.26 46.32 -7.27
CA ALA A 105 2.06 46.37 -8.12
C ALA A 105 2.42 46.75 -9.57
N ALA A 106 3.35 47.71 -9.76
CA ALA A 106 3.81 48.13 -11.07
C ALA A 106 4.59 47.02 -11.81
N ILE A 107 5.40 46.24 -11.08
CA ILE A 107 6.14 45.12 -11.66
C ILE A 107 5.18 44.00 -12.10
N LEU A 108 4.17 43.68 -11.28
CA LEU A 108 3.15 42.69 -11.62
C LEU A 108 2.30 43.11 -12.82
N ALA A 109 1.94 44.40 -12.91
CA ALA A 109 1.21 44.94 -14.05
C ALA A 109 2.01 44.78 -15.37
N ARG A 110 3.31 45.08 -15.35
CA ARG A 110 4.20 44.89 -16.51
C ARG A 110 4.38 43.41 -16.87
N ALA A 111 4.52 42.54 -15.88
CA ALA A 111 4.62 41.10 -16.09
C ALA A 111 3.35 40.52 -16.72
N LYS A 112 2.18 40.96 -16.25
CA LYS A 112 0.87 40.54 -16.80
C LYS A 112 0.69 41.01 -18.24
N ALA A 113 1.10 42.24 -18.57
CA ALA A 113 1.07 42.75 -19.94
C ALA A 113 1.97 41.94 -20.88
N LYS A 114 3.22 41.67 -20.48
CA LYS A 114 4.14 40.82 -21.27
C LYS A 114 3.61 39.40 -21.46
N ALA A 115 2.97 38.82 -20.44
CA ALA A 115 2.37 37.50 -20.55
C ALA A 115 1.19 37.49 -21.53
N ALA A 116 0.33 38.52 -21.50
CA ALA A 116 -0.78 38.66 -22.43
C ALA A 116 -0.31 38.82 -23.88
N GLU A 117 0.76 39.59 -24.13
CA GLU A 117 1.35 39.71 -25.47
C GLU A 117 1.94 38.38 -25.98
N ARG A 118 2.57 37.59 -25.11
CA ARG A 118 3.09 36.26 -25.47
C ARG A 118 2.00 35.24 -25.76
N MET A 119 0.80 35.37 -25.18
CA MET A 119 -0.34 34.48 -25.45
C MET A 119 -1.16 34.90 -26.67
N LYS A 120 -0.99 36.14 -27.16
CA LYS A 120 -1.66 36.65 -28.36
C LYS A 120 -0.85 36.42 -29.65
N ARG A 121 0.38 35.93 -29.51
CA ARG A 121 1.30 35.60 -30.60
C ARG A 121 1.28 34.11 -30.87
#